data_AF-A0A6A2X673-F1
#
_entry.id   AF-A0A6A2X673-F1
#
_cell.length_a   1.000
_cell.length_b   1.000
_cell.length_c   1.000
_cell.angle_alpha   90.00
_cell.angle_beta   90.00
_cell.angle_gamma   90.00
#
_symmetry.space_group_name_H-M   'P 1'
#
loop_
_entity.id
_entity.type
_entity.pdbx_description
1 polymer ?
#
loop_
_entity_poly.entity_id
_entity_poly.type
_entity_poly.pdbx_seq_one_letter_code
_entity_poly.pdbx_strand_id
1 'polypeptide(L)'
;MAAASLAYKCAEVSYMRVINTSHANASRDRLELQTALQMVPPGESPFSSASDVDNLNHPMTADKIAFPKGVSSPGCWKSCYSARNRPNFVRFLNFAQDVNHAMEASRKSQIAFTRAKSSLSGDDNGEVIYSLKKALDFNFLDIEGLLRLIRVAMEAIGY
;
A
#
# COMPACT_ATOMS: atom_id res chain seq x y z
N MET A 1 -0.88 -21.96 -19.79
CA MET A 1 -0.10 -20.83 -19.23
C MET A 1 -0.33 -19.53 -19.99
N ALA A 2 -0.38 -19.53 -21.33
CA ALA A 2 -0.64 -18.33 -22.14
C ALA A 2 -1.99 -17.62 -21.83
N ALA A 3 -3.10 -18.38 -21.80
CA ALA A 3 -4.40 -17.82 -21.40
C ALA A 3 -4.38 -17.25 -19.97
N ALA A 4 -3.64 -17.89 -19.06
CA ALA A 4 -3.50 -17.41 -17.68
C ALA A 4 -2.73 -16.07 -17.61
N SER A 5 -1.69 -15.85 -18.44
CA SER A 5 -1.03 -14.54 -18.50
C SER A 5 -1.98 -13.43 -18.96
N LEU A 6 -2.84 -13.71 -19.95
CA LEU A 6 -3.85 -12.74 -20.40
C LEU A 6 -4.89 -12.47 -19.30
N ALA A 7 -5.38 -13.50 -18.61
CA ALA A 7 -6.31 -13.33 -17.51
C ALA A 7 -5.72 -12.51 -16.35
N TYR A 8 -4.46 -12.75 -15.98
CA TYR A 8 -3.77 -11.95 -14.97
C TYR A 8 -3.52 -10.51 -15.43
N LYS A 9 -3.30 -10.28 -16.73
CA LYS A 9 -3.24 -8.92 -17.29
C LYS A 9 -4.59 -8.19 -17.16
N CYS A 10 -5.70 -8.87 -17.45
CA CYS A 10 -7.03 -8.31 -17.21
C CYS A 10 -7.25 -7.96 -15.74
N ALA A 11 -6.81 -8.83 -14.82
CA ALA A 11 -6.92 -8.58 -13.38
C ALA A 11 -6.08 -7.36 -12.95
N GLU A 12 -4.82 -7.27 -13.39
CA GLU A 12 -3.96 -6.10 -13.16
C GLU A 12 -4.69 -4.81 -13.59
N VAL A 13 -5.16 -4.76 -14.84
CA VAL A 13 -5.80 -3.57 -15.42
C VAL A 13 -7.10 -3.22 -14.68
N SER A 14 -7.86 -4.22 -14.25
CA SER A 14 -9.09 -4.03 -13.47
C SER A 14 -8.79 -3.34 -12.13
N TYR A 15 -7.77 -3.80 -11.39
CA TYR A 15 -7.34 -3.15 -10.15
C TYR A 15 -6.76 -1.76 -10.41
N MET A 16 -5.92 -1.59 -11.45
CA MET A 16 -5.37 -0.28 -11.83
C MET A 16 -6.46 0.75 -12.12
N ARG A 17 -7.60 0.33 -12.68
CA ARG A 17 -8.74 1.21 -12.92
C ARG A 17 -9.40 1.67 -11.62
N VAL A 18 -9.59 0.76 -10.67
CA VAL A 18 -10.10 1.09 -9.32
C VAL A 18 -9.14 2.06 -8.63
N ILE A 19 -7.84 1.77 -8.64
CA ILE A 19 -6.78 2.60 -8.04
C ILE A 19 -6.81 4.01 -8.65
N ASN A 20 -6.83 4.15 -9.97
CA ASN A 20 -6.83 5.47 -10.61
C ASN A 20 -8.06 6.30 -10.27
N THR A 21 -9.25 5.68 -10.27
CA THR A 21 -10.49 6.39 -9.91
C THR A 21 -10.57 6.78 -8.43
N SER A 22 -9.91 6.03 -7.55
CA SER A 22 -9.93 6.26 -6.10
C SER A 22 -8.72 7.04 -5.57
N HIS A 23 -7.71 7.31 -6.39
CA HIS A 23 -6.44 7.93 -5.99
C HIS A 23 -6.62 9.26 -5.25
N ALA A 24 -7.46 10.16 -5.75
CA ALA A 24 -7.71 11.45 -5.10
C ALA A 24 -8.33 11.28 -3.69
N ASN A 25 -9.27 10.34 -3.55
CA ASN A 25 -9.89 10.03 -2.27
C ASN A 25 -8.89 9.40 -1.30
N ALA A 26 -8.08 8.45 -1.77
CA ALA A 26 -7.05 7.80 -0.98
C ALA A 26 -5.98 8.79 -0.49
N SER A 27 -5.59 9.76 -1.34
CA SER A 27 -4.64 10.81 -0.96
C SER A 27 -5.18 11.69 0.17
N ARG A 28 -6.46 12.09 0.09
CA ARG A 28 -7.13 12.84 1.15
C ARG A 28 -7.26 12.01 2.43
N ASP A 29 -7.73 10.77 2.33
CA ASP A 29 -7.89 9.86 3.48
C ASP A 29 -6.54 9.65 4.21
N ARG A 30 -5.43 9.54 3.45
CA ARG A 30 -4.07 9.47 3.99
C ARG A 30 -3.69 10.73 4.77
N LEU A 31 -3.97 11.91 4.22
CA LEU A 31 -3.65 13.18 4.88
C LEU A 31 -4.45 13.34 6.17
N GLU A 32 -5.77 13.09 6.13
CA GLU A 32 -6.63 13.18 7.31
C GLU A 32 -6.20 12.22 8.41
N LEU A 33 -5.83 10.99 8.03
CA LEU A 33 -5.30 10.00 8.97
C LEU A 33 -3.96 10.46 9.57
N GLN A 34 -3.06 11.00 8.74
CA GLN A 34 -1.77 11.51 9.19
C GLN A 34 -1.95 12.65 10.20
N THR A 35 -2.84 13.61 9.93
CA THR A 35 -3.17 14.70 10.85
C THR A 35 -3.79 14.18 12.14
N ALA A 36 -4.72 13.22 12.06
CA ALA A 36 -5.35 12.64 13.25
C ALA A 36 -4.34 11.88 14.14
N LEU A 37 -3.35 11.21 13.55
CA LEU A 37 -2.29 10.51 14.28
C LEU A 37 -1.21 11.46 14.83
N GLN A 38 -0.99 12.62 14.19
CA GLN A 38 -0.04 13.65 14.61
C GLN A 38 -0.57 14.59 15.70
N MET A 39 -1.82 14.44 16.16
CA MET A 39 -2.36 15.17 17.31
C MET A 39 -1.64 14.73 18.59
N VAL A 40 -0.48 15.35 18.85
CA VAL A 40 0.20 15.33 20.15
C VAL A 40 -0.78 15.89 21.19
N PRO A 41 -0.96 15.25 22.36
CA PRO A 41 -1.81 15.80 23.41
C PRO A 41 -1.33 17.22 23.77
N PRO A 42 -2.22 18.24 23.79
CA PRO A 42 -1.84 19.56 24.27
C PRO A 42 -1.66 19.48 25.78
N GLY A 43 -0.42 19.43 26.23
CA GLY A 43 -0.10 19.45 27.66
C GLY A 43 1.20 18.72 27.96
N GLU A 44 2.32 19.32 27.56
CA GLU A 44 3.50 19.57 28.40
C GLU A 44 4.62 20.12 27.51
N SER A 45 5.12 21.29 27.87
CA SER A 45 6.06 22.11 27.12
C SER A 45 7.34 21.34 26.76
N PRO A 46 7.85 21.42 25.51
CA PRO A 46 9.15 20.86 25.19
C PRO A 46 10.23 21.85 25.64
N PHE A 47 11.05 21.44 26.61
CA PHE A 47 12.34 22.05 26.96
C PHE A 47 12.33 23.51 27.48
N SER A 48 12.27 23.68 28.80
CA SER A 48 12.97 24.79 29.45
C SER A 48 14.34 24.30 29.91
N SER A 49 15.36 24.68 29.16
CA SER A 49 16.77 24.56 29.55
C SER A 49 17.00 25.49 30.75
N ALA A 50 17.07 24.95 31.96
CA ALA A 50 17.43 25.70 33.15
C ALA A 50 18.96 25.74 33.26
N SER A 51 19.56 26.77 32.65
CA SER A 51 20.88 27.25 33.02
C SER A 51 20.68 28.41 33.99
N ASP A 52 20.87 28.18 35.28
CA ASP A 52 21.32 29.25 36.17
C ASP A 52 22.19 28.70 37.30
N VAL A 53 23.10 29.55 37.73
CA VAL A 53 24.37 29.29 38.40
C VAL A 53 24.21 29.00 39.90
N ASP A 54 25.03 28.06 40.39
CA ASP A 54 25.62 27.87 41.73
C ASP A 54 25.05 28.67 42.94
N ASN A 55 24.58 27.96 43.99
CA ASN A 55 24.81 28.40 45.37
C ASN A 55 24.72 27.26 46.40
N LEU A 56 25.72 27.22 47.26
CA LEU A 56 26.08 26.25 48.29
C LEU A 56 25.29 26.49 49.60
N ASN A 57 24.68 25.45 50.19
CA ASN A 57 24.69 25.13 51.65
C ASN A 57 23.72 23.98 52.02
N HIS A 58 24.26 22.94 52.67
CA HIS A 58 23.54 21.91 53.45
C HIS A 58 23.22 22.46 54.88
N PRO A 59 22.43 21.81 55.78
CA PRO A 59 22.09 20.37 55.85
C PRO A 59 20.69 19.94 56.40
N MET A 60 20.45 18.62 56.30
CA MET A 60 19.75 17.74 57.26
C MET A 60 18.21 17.52 57.20
N THR A 61 17.90 16.22 57.02
CA THR A 61 16.83 15.40 57.65
C THR A 61 15.63 14.96 56.81
N ALA A 62 15.37 13.65 56.91
CA ALA A 62 14.14 12.90 56.69
C ALA A 62 13.96 12.23 55.31
N ASP A 63 14.45 10.98 55.28
CA ASP A 63 13.72 9.79 54.85
C ASP A 63 12.37 10.02 54.16
N LYS A 64 12.30 9.69 52.86
CA LYS A 64 11.30 8.73 52.40
C LYS A 64 11.69 8.16 51.04
N ILE A 65 12.06 6.89 51.04
CA ILE A 65 12.02 6.03 49.86
C ILE A 65 10.58 6.04 49.34
N ALA A 66 10.35 6.67 48.19
CA ALA A 66 9.11 6.54 47.45
C ALA A 66 9.46 6.11 46.01
N PHE A 67 9.35 4.80 45.79
CA PHE A 67 9.31 4.17 44.48
C PHE A 67 8.37 4.95 43.53
N PRO A 68 8.79 5.33 42.30
CA PRO A 68 7.83 5.77 41.30
C PRO A 68 7.07 4.53 40.83
N LYS A 69 5.86 4.37 41.38
CA LYS A 69 4.84 3.47 40.86
C LYS A 69 4.59 3.88 39.41
N GLY A 70 4.82 2.93 38.50
CA GLY A 70 4.50 3.09 37.10
C GLY A 70 3.05 3.54 36.92
N VAL A 71 2.88 4.69 36.28
CA VAL A 71 1.57 5.12 35.78
C VAL A 71 1.69 5.16 34.27
N SER A 72 1.26 4.06 33.67
CA SER A 72 0.88 3.96 32.27
C SER A 72 -0.02 5.14 31.92
N SER A 73 0.40 5.97 30.96
CA SER A 73 -0.39 7.10 30.46
C SER A 73 -1.77 6.62 30.01
N PRO A 74 -2.89 7.03 30.65
CA PRO A 74 -4.23 6.54 30.32
C PRO A 74 -4.80 7.11 29.00
N GLY A 75 -4.07 8.00 28.33
CA GLY A 75 -4.55 8.78 27.18
C GLY A 75 -4.24 8.20 25.79
N CYS A 76 -3.19 7.38 25.67
CA CYS A 76 -2.76 6.86 24.36
C CYS A 76 -3.78 5.87 23.76
N TRP A 77 -4.48 5.11 24.61
CA TRP A 77 -5.39 4.06 24.17
C TRP A 77 -6.69 4.62 23.59
N LYS A 78 -7.21 5.73 24.12
CA LYS A 78 -8.47 6.34 23.64
C LYS A 78 -8.31 7.07 22.31
N SER A 79 -7.15 7.70 22.09
CA SER A 79 -6.79 8.35 20.80
C SER A 79 -6.59 7.31 19.69
N CYS A 80 -5.86 6.23 19.97
CA CYS A 80 -5.62 5.14 19.01
C CYS A 80 -6.93 4.45 18.57
N TYR A 81 -7.89 4.25 19.49
CA TYR A 81 -9.20 3.70 19.14
C TYR A 81 -10.08 4.65 18.32
N SER A 82 -9.95 5.97 18.51
CA SER A 82 -10.70 6.99 17.74
C SER A 82 -10.24 7.06 16.27
N ALA A 83 -8.95 6.82 16.00
CA ALA A 83 -8.43 6.68 14.63
C ALA A 83 -8.83 5.35 13.98
N ARG A 84 -8.90 4.26 14.77
CA ARG A 84 -9.20 2.90 14.31
C ARG A 84 -10.62 2.70 13.76
N ASN A 85 -11.57 3.55 14.16
CA ASN A 85 -12.98 3.47 13.75
C ASN A 85 -13.41 4.54 12.74
N ARG A 86 -12.46 5.10 11.97
CA ARG A 86 -12.82 6.04 10.90
C ARG A 86 -13.03 5.31 9.57
N PRO A 87 -14.15 5.55 8.85
CA PRO A 87 -14.38 4.96 7.53
C PRO A 87 -13.22 5.28 6.55
N ASN A 88 -12.52 6.39 6.76
CA ASN A 88 -11.36 6.82 5.97
C ASN A 88 -10.17 5.86 6.10
N PHE A 89 -9.97 5.26 7.28
CA PHE A 89 -8.91 4.26 7.49
C PHE A 89 -9.20 2.97 6.72
N VAL A 90 -10.44 2.50 6.77
CA VAL A 90 -10.88 1.31 6.02
C VAL A 90 -10.76 1.54 4.52
N ARG A 91 -11.20 2.71 4.01
CA ARG A 91 -11.05 3.07 2.59
C ARG A 91 -9.58 3.11 2.16
N PHE A 92 -8.71 3.71 2.97
CA PHE A 92 -7.28 3.75 2.68
C PHE A 92 -6.64 2.36 2.68
N LEU A 93 -7.02 1.47 3.61
CA LEU A 93 -6.55 0.08 3.61
C LEU A 93 -7.04 -0.70 2.39
N ASN A 94 -8.30 -0.53 1.99
CA ASN A 94 -8.83 -1.17 0.78
C ASN A 94 -8.08 -0.69 -0.47
N PHE A 95 -7.79 0.61 -0.57
CA PHE A 95 -6.97 1.16 -1.64
C PHE A 95 -5.57 0.49 -1.68
N ALA A 96 -4.91 0.34 -0.52
CA ALA A 96 -3.63 -0.35 -0.45
C ALA A 96 -3.73 -1.84 -0.84
N GLN A 97 -4.83 -2.52 -0.49
CA GLN A 97 -5.10 -3.88 -0.93
C GLN A 97 -5.27 -3.96 -2.45
N ASP A 98 -6.01 -3.05 -3.07
CA ASP A 98 -6.17 -3.00 -4.52
C ASP A 98 -4.81 -2.81 -5.23
N VAL A 99 -3.96 -1.93 -4.71
CA VAL A 99 -2.57 -1.75 -5.21
C VAL A 99 -1.78 -3.06 -5.10
N ASN A 100 -1.86 -3.75 -3.97
CA ASN A 100 -1.21 -5.06 -3.80
C ASN A 100 -1.75 -6.11 -4.78
N HIS A 101 -3.07 -6.16 -4.99
CA HIS A 101 -3.67 -7.07 -5.95
C HIS A 101 -3.25 -6.76 -7.39
N ALA A 102 -3.15 -5.49 -7.78
CA ALA A 102 -2.63 -5.08 -9.08
C ALA A 102 -1.19 -5.57 -9.29
N MET A 103 -0.31 -5.33 -8.32
CA MET A 103 1.09 -5.78 -8.36
C MET A 103 1.21 -7.30 -8.43
N GLU A 104 0.43 -8.01 -7.62
CA GLU A 104 0.42 -9.48 -7.61
C GLU A 104 -0.12 -10.05 -8.93
N ALA A 105 -1.16 -9.46 -9.50
CA ALA A 105 -1.67 -9.83 -10.81
C ALA A 105 -0.61 -9.61 -11.91
N SER A 106 0.07 -8.46 -11.89
CA SER A 106 1.16 -8.15 -12.82
C SER A 106 2.29 -9.18 -12.73
N ARG A 107 2.74 -9.50 -11.51
CA ARG A 107 3.75 -10.53 -11.26
C ARG A 107 3.32 -11.91 -11.76
N LYS A 108 2.09 -12.32 -11.46
CA LYS A 108 1.52 -13.60 -11.92
C LYS A 108 1.42 -13.66 -13.44
N SER A 109 1.07 -12.54 -14.08
CA SER A 109 1.03 -12.41 -15.53
C SER A 109 2.40 -12.70 -16.16
N GLN A 110 3.45 -12.06 -15.66
CA GLN A 110 4.83 -12.25 -16.16
C GLN A 110 5.36 -13.67 -15.93
N ILE A 111 5.06 -14.27 -14.77
CA ILE A 111 5.43 -15.67 -14.47
C ILE A 111 4.71 -16.62 -15.43
N ALA A 112 3.40 -16.42 -15.65
CA ALA A 112 2.62 -17.23 -16.57
C ALA A 112 3.12 -17.07 -18.01
N PHE A 113 3.49 -15.86 -18.42
CA PHE A 113 4.06 -15.58 -19.73
C PHE A 113 5.41 -16.27 -19.94
N THR A 114 6.30 -16.19 -18.95
CA THR A 114 7.62 -16.85 -19.00
C THR A 114 7.46 -18.37 -19.16
N ARG A 115 6.55 -18.97 -18.39
CA ARG A 115 6.20 -20.40 -18.50
C ARG A 115 5.56 -20.75 -19.84
N ALA A 116 4.70 -19.88 -20.37
CA ALA A 116 4.11 -20.05 -21.69
C ALA A 116 5.19 -20.01 -22.78
N LYS A 117 6.10 -19.03 -22.71
CA LYS A 117 7.21 -18.88 -23.65
C LYS A 117 8.11 -20.12 -23.67
N SER A 118 8.42 -20.70 -22.50
CA SER A 118 9.20 -21.95 -22.43
C SER A 118 8.46 -23.16 -23.00
N SER A 119 7.13 -23.21 -22.87
CA SER A 119 6.33 -24.29 -23.50
C SER A 119 6.12 -24.11 -25.01
N LEU A 120 6.27 -22.87 -25.49
CA LEU A 120 6.02 -22.47 -26.87
C LEU A 120 7.30 -22.34 -27.69
N SER A 121 8.46 -22.80 -27.23
CA SER A 121 9.76 -22.53 -27.87
C SER A 121 10.05 -23.31 -29.18
N GLY A 122 9.02 -23.79 -29.89
CA GLY A 122 9.14 -24.40 -31.22
C GLY A 122 9.03 -23.36 -32.34
N ASP A 123 9.52 -23.69 -33.54
CA ASP A 123 9.67 -22.77 -34.68
C ASP A 123 8.36 -22.07 -35.12
N ASP A 124 7.20 -22.68 -34.90
CA ASP A 124 5.90 -22.14 -35.38
C ASP A 124 5.19 -21.19 -34.41
N ASN A 125 5.69 -20.99 -33.18
CA ASN A 125 4.97 -20.26 -32.13
C ASN A 125 5.42 -18.81 -31.92
N GLY A 126 6.27 -18.28 -32.82
CA GLY A 126 6.79 -16.91 -32.73
C GLY A 126 5.68 -15.86 -32.72
N GLU A 127 4.64 -16.05 -33.54
CA GLU A 127 3.48 -15.15 -33.61
C GLU A 127 2.68 -15.15 -32.30
N VAL A 128 2.48 -16.32 -31.69
CA VAL A 128 1.78 -16.47 -30.41
C VAL A 128 2.52 -15.70 -29.30
N ILE A 129 3.84 -15.88 -29.22
CA ILE A 129 4.68 -15.19 -28.23
C ILE A 129 4.66 -13.67 -28.46
N TYR A 130 4.71 -13.23 -29.72
CA TYR A 130 4.64 -11.81 -30.08
C TYR A 130 3.30 -11.19 -29.67
N SER A 131 2.18 -11.81 -30.04
CA SER A 131 0.83 -11.32 -29.73
C SER A 131 0.58 -11.28 -28.22
N LEU A 132 1.02 -12.30 -27.47
CA LEU A 132 1.00 -12.29 -26.01
C LEU A 132 1.80 -11.12 -25.46
N LYS A 133 3.07 -10.98 -25.85
CA LYS A 133 3.94 -9.90 -25.36
C LYS A 133 3.34 -8.52 -25.65
N LYS A 134 2.81 -8.33 -26.85
CA LYS A 134 2.15 -7.08 -27.27
C LYS A 134 0.95 -6.75 -26.39
N ALA A 135 0.10 -7.72 -26.05
CA ALA A 135 -1.03 -7.50 -25.14
C ALA A 135 -0.58 -7.23 -23.70
N LEU A 136 0.46 -7.92 -23.22
CA LEU A 136 0.98 -7.78 -21.86
C LEU A 136 1.70 -6.45 -21.61
N ASP A 137 2.46 -5.98 -22.59
CA ASP A 137 3.17 -4.69 -22.54
C ASP A 137 2.24 -3.49 -22.82
N PHE A 138 0.98 -3.74 -23.18
CA PHE A 138 0.04 -2.68 -23.50
C PHE A 138 -0.36 -1.86 -22.27
N ASN A 139 -0.54 -0.56 -22.54
CA ASN A 139 -0.97 0.46 -21.61
C ASN A 139 -2.37 0.17 -21.02
N PHE A 140 -2.55 0.41 -19.72
CA PHE A 140 -3.81 0.17 -19.00
C PHE A 140 -4.84 1.31 -19.11
N LEU A 141 -4.46 2.47 -19.65
CA LEU A 141 -5.35 3.63 -19.85
C LEU A 141 -6.31 3.43 -21.02
N ASP A 142 -5.87 2.73 -22.07
CA ASP A 142 -6.70 2.41 -23.24
C ASP A 142 -7.28 0.99 -23.11
N ILE A 143 -8.43 0.89 -22.46
CA ILE A 143 -9.10 -0.40 -22.24
C ILE A 143 -9.56 -1.03 -23.55
N GLU A 144 -10.04 -0.23 -24.50
CA GLU A 144 -10.53 -0.72 -25.80
C GLU A 144 -9.37 -1.27 -26.64
N GLY A 145 -8.24 -0.54 -26.70
CA GLY A 145 -7.02 -1.01 -27.33
C GLY A 145 -6.50 -2.30 -26.70
N LEU A 146 -6.52 -2.39 -25.36
CA LEU A 146 -6.12 -3.60 -24.64
C LEU A 146 -7.01 -4.78 -25.01
N LEU A 147 -8.34 -4.62 -24.98
CA LEU A 147 -9.28 -5.70 -25.27
C LEU A 147 -9.12 -6.24 -26.69
N ARG A 148 -8.82 -5.38 -27.67
CA ARG A 148 -8.49 -5.79 -29.04
C ARG A 148 -7.24 -6.65 -29.09
N LEU A 149 -6.17 -6.25 -28.39
CA LEU A 149 -4.93 -7.03 -28.35
C LEU A 149 -5.10 -8.35 -27.61
N ILE A 150 -5.89 -8.37 -26.54
CA ILE A 150 -6.22 -9.60 -25.82
C ILE A 150 -7.00 -10.56 -26.71
N ARG A 151 -7.97 -10.07 -27.49
CA ARG A 151 -8.70 -10.90 -28.46
C ARG A 151 -7.75 -11.50 -29.50
N VAL A 152 -6.89 -10.69 -30.13
CA VAL A 152 -5.89 -11.19 -31.09
C VAL A 152 -4.97 -12.23 -30.45
N ALA A 153 -4.53 -11.99 -29.21
CA ALA A 153 -3.70 -12.95 -28.50
C ALA A 153 -4.45 -14.24 -28.13
N MET A 154 -5.76 -14.17 -27.84
CA MET A 154 -6.62 -15.33 -27.61
C MET A 154 -6.78 -16.19 -28.88
N GLU A 155 -7.06 -15.53 -30.01
CA GLU A 155 -7.17 -16.22 -31.31
C GLU A 155 -5.86 -16.95 -31.65
N ALA A 156 -4.71 -16.32 -31.39
CA ALA A 156 -3.39 -16.91 -31.61
C ALA A 156 -3.09 -18.12 -30.70
N ILE A 157 -3.65 -18.19 -29.49
CA ILE A 157 -3.49 -19.35 -28.58
C ILE A 157 -4.56 -20.44 -28.81
N GLY A 158 -5.46 -20.26 -29.78
CA GLY A 158 -6.53 -21.20 -30.11
C GLY A 158 -7.78 -21.10 -29.23
N TYR A 159 -8.10 -19.89 -28.72
CA TYR A 159 -9.32 -19.59 -27.96
C TYR A 159 -10.18 -18.53 -28.65
#